data_AF-A0A2H0JQG7-F1
#
_entry.id   AF-A0A2H0JQG7-F1
#
_cell.length_a   1.000
_cell.length_b   1.000
_cell.length_c   1.000
_cell.angle_alpha   90.00
_cell.angle_beta   90.00
_cell.angle_gamma   90.00
#
_symmetry.space_group_name_H-M   'P 1'
#
loop_
_entity.id
_entity.type
_entity.pdbx_description
1 polymer ?
#
loop_
_entity_poly.entity_id
_entity_poly.type
_entity_poly.pdbx_seq_one_letter_code
_entity_poly.pdbx_strand_id
1 'polypeptide(L)'
;MNRLHVICLFATFLIVSVCAAHPASAQSADVPVMNCEPAQAESIIDANNVRAKILNSGALFSDWSEPVYEVSKGSGKHSMFTASIWLAGLVNGEVRASASRFGIREYWPGPYDEVAAGADCAAYDRIYKVERRDFNALESGVELSLDILKWPWQHAAPVVDGDSNPDNYDLAAGDRPLLLGDEMHYWIMNDIGNEHRSTKGLPMGLEVHAMAFSSASTLNPHYANTRCS
;
A
#
# COMPACT_ATOMS: atom_id res chain seq x y z
N MET A 1 27.99 66.60 -50.88
CA MET A 1 28.87 65.61 -50.25
C MET A 1 28.98 65.94 -48.77
N ASN A 2 28.32 65.15 -47.92
CA ASN A 2 28.68 64.78 -46.55
C ASN A 2 27.56 63.85 -46.04
N ARG A 3 27.85 62.54 -45.98
CA ARG A 3 26.90 61.48 -45.64
C ARG A 3 26.76 61.39 -44.12
N LEU A 4 25.56 61.61 -43.61
CA LEU A 4 25.19 61.34 -42.22
C LEU A 4 25.12 59.82 -42.03
N HIS A 5 26.04 59.25 -41.25
CA HIS A 5 26.03 57.82 -40.90
C HIS A 5 25.25 57.66 -39.58
N VAL A 6 24.12 56.96 -39.64
CA VAL A 6 23.36 56.53 -38.45
C VAL A 6 23.97 55.22 -37.98
N ILE A 7 24.64 55.24 -36.83
CA ILE A 7 25.13 54.04 -36.16
C ILE A 7 24.03 53.57 -35.19
N CYS A 8 23.30 52.53 -35.58
CA CYS A 8 22.38 51.81 -34.70
C CYS A 8 23.20 50.85 -33.82
N LEU A 9 23.45 51.25 -32.56
CA LEU A 9 23.98 50.36 -31.54
C LEU A 9 22.83 49.53 -30.96
N PHE A 10 22.72 48.27 -31.39
CA PHE A 10 21.87 47.28 -30.71
C PHE A 10 22.59 46.82 -29.43
N ALA A 11 22.19 47.38 -28.28
CA ALA A 11 22.59 46.89 -26.98
C ALA A 11 21.61 45.78 -26.54
N THR A 12 22.04 44.52 -26.64
CA THR A 12 21.35 43.38 -26.06
C THR A 12 21.44 43.48 -24.53
N PHE A 13 20.37 43.92 -23.87
CA PHE A 13 20.22 43.81 -22.42
C PHE A 13 19.92 42.35 -22.07
N LEU A 14 20.92 41.64 -21.52
CA LEU A 14 20.71 40.35 -20.86
C LEU A 14 20.05 40.66 -19.50
N ILE A 15 18.72 40.52 -19.42
CA ILE A 15 18.00 40.59 -18.14
C ILE A 15 18.29 39.26 -17.42
N VAL A 16 19.30 39.26 -16.56
CA VAL A 16 19.45 38.22 -15.53
C VAL A 16 18.36 38.48 -14.51
N SER A 17 17.22 37.83 -14.67
CA SER A 17 16.22 37.73 -13.60
C SER A 17 16.83 36.87 -12.50
N VAL A 18 17.46 37.53 -11.52
CA VAL A 18 17.75 36.90 -10.24
C VAL A 18 16.40 36.67 -9.58
N CYS A 19 15.87 35.45 -9.72
CA CYS A 19 14.86 34.97 -8.80
C CYS A 19 15.51 34.95 -7.41
N ALA A 20 15.32 36.01 -6.64
CA ALA A 20 15.61 35.98 -5.22
C ALA A 20 14.72 34.87 -4.63
N ALA A 21 15.36 33.73 -4.31
CA ALA A 21 14.73 32.71 -3.50
C ALA A 21 14.30 33.39 -2.20
N HIS A 22 13.00 33.61 -2.05
CA HIS A 22 12.45 33.89 -0.74
C HIS A 22 12.75 32.66 0.10
N PRO A 23 13.36 32.77 1.29
CA PRO A 23 13.33 31.67 2.22
C PRO A 23 11.85 31.46 2.55
N ALA A 24 11.25 30.43 1.95
CA ALA A 24 9.98 29.91 2.40
C ALA A 24 10.24 29.30 3.78
N SER A 25 10.15 30.12 4.83
CA SER A 25 9.92 29.62 6.17
C SER A 25 8.46 29.17 6.24
N ALA A 26 8.18 28.02 5.64
CA ALA A 26 7.10 27.16 6.10
C ALA A 26 7.80 26.06 6.89
N GLN A 27 7.74 26.14 8.21
CA GLN A 27 8.09 25.03 9.07
C GLN A 27 7.05 23.93 8.81
N SER A 28 7.28 23.08 7.80
CA SER A 28 6.55 21.83 7.70
C SER A 28 6.96 20.99 8.89
N ALA A 29 6.00 20.49 9.66
CA ALA A 29 6.30 19.39 10.56
C ALA A 29 6.89 18.27 9.69
N ASP A 30 8.15 17.90 9.95
CA ASP A 30 8.78 16.81 9.24
C ASP A 30 7.97 15.53 9.51
N VAL A 31 7.77 14.74 8.46
CA VAL A 31 7.15 13.41 8.59
C VAL A 31 8.03 12.59 9.55
N PRO A 32 7.45 11.99 10.61
CA PRO A 32 8.23 11.25 11.59
C PRO A 32 8.89 10.03 10.94
N VAL A 33 10.06 9.66 11.45
CA VAL A 33 10.72 8.38 11.15
C VAL A 33 10.78 7.59 12.44
N MET A 34 10.25 6.37 12.40
CA MET A 34 10.17 5.48 13.56
C MET A 34 11.30 4.44 13.54
N ASN A 35 11.19 3.40 14.38
CA ASN A 35 12.20 2.34 14.51
C ASN A 35 11.55 0.94 14.44
N CYS A 36 10.67 0.73 13.47
CA CYS A 36 10.06 -0.56 13.20
C CYS A 36 11.10 -1.58 12.70
N GLU A 37 10.94 -2.83 13.13
CA GLU A 37 11.60 -3.97 12.51
C GLU A 37 11.01 -4.25 11.11
N PRO A 38 11.77 -4.88 10.19
CA PRO A 38 11.23 -5.27 8.88
C PRO A 38 10.07 -6.26 9.00
N ALA A 39 9.03 -6.08 8.18
CA ALA A 39 7.88 -6.99 8.17
C ALA A 39 8.29 -8.45 7.86
N GLN A 40 7.76 -9.38 8.64
CA GLN A 40 7.95 -10.83 8.52
C GLN A 40 6.66 -11.54 8.09
N ALA A 41 5.49 -10.92 8.22
CA ALA A 41 4.24 -11.55 7.84
C ALA A 41 4.20 -11.86 6.34
N GLU A 42 3.84 -13.11 6.05
CA GLU A 42 3.56 -13.61 4.71
C GLU A 42 2.23 -14.33 4.67
N SER A 43 1.62 -14.34 3.48
CA SER A 43 0.42 -15.12 3.22
C SER A 43 0.45 -15.67 1.80
N ILE A 44 -0.27 -16.77 1.58
CA ILE A 44 -0.34 -17.43 0.28
C ILE A 44 -1.79 -17.37 -0.21
N ILE A 45 -1.97 -16.74 -1.37
CA ILE A 45 -3.17 -16.85 -2.19
C ILE A 45 -3.13 -18.24 -2.82
N ASP A 46 -4.13 -19.08 -2.57
CA ASP A 46 -4.15 -20.48 -3.01
C ASP A 46 -5.52 -20.93 -3.57
N ALA A 47 -6.17 -20.03 -4.32
CA ALA A 47 -7.49 -20.26 -4.91
C ALA A 47 -7.49 -20.07 -6.43
N ASN A 48 -8.47 -20.69 -7.09
CA ASN A 48 -8.79 -20.50 -8.51
C ASN A 48 -7.62 -20.69 -9.45
N ASN A 49 -6.85 -21.77 -9.23
CA ASN A 49 -5.72 -22.15 -10.06
C ASN A 49 -4.56 -21.12 -10.07
N VAL A 50 -4.53 -20.24 -9.06
CA VAL A 50 -3.42 -19.33 -8.76
C VAL A 50 -2.77 -19.78 -7.44
N ARG A 51 -1.44 -19.76 -7.39
CA ARG A 51 -0.67 -19.78 -6.15
C ARG A 51 0.28 -18.60 -6.14
N ALA A 52 0.19 -17.75 -5.13
CA ALA A 52 0.99 -16.53 -5.05
C ALA A 52 1.27 -16.13 -3.60
N LYS A 53 2.52 -15.76 -3.29
CA LYS A 53 2.90 -15.25 -1.96
C LYS A 53 2.76 -13.72 -1.90
N ILE A 54 2.32 -13.18 -0.78
CA ILE A 54 2.31 -11.75 -0.48
C ILE A 54 3.02 -11.50 0.85
N LEU A 55 3.63 -10.31 1.00
CA LEU A 55 4.30 -9.89 2.23
C LEU A 55 3.80 -8.52 2.66
N ASN A 56 3.80 -8.28 3.97
CA ASN A 56 3.38 -7.01 4.57
C ASN A 56 4.43 -5.88 4.46
N SER A 57 5.29 -5.93 3.44
CA SER A 57 6.37 -4.95 3.22
C SER A 57 6.34 -4.29 1.84
N GLY A 58 5.19 -4.37 1.17
CA GLY A 58 5.01 -3.92 -0.21
C GLY A 58 5.70 -4.81 -1.26
N ALA A 59 6.31 -5.91 -0.85
CA ALA A 59 6.83 -6.94 -1.74
C ALA A 59 5.70 -7.93 -2.07
N LEU A 60 5.53 -8.20 -3.37
CA LEU A 60 4.50 -9.08 -3.89
C LEU A 60 5.16 -10.24 -4.63
N PHE A 61 4.58 -11.42 -4.51
CA PHE A 61 4.95 -12.60 -5.28
C PHE A 61 6.41 -13.01 -5.12
N SER A 62 6.96 -12.86 -3.92
CA SER A 62 8.38 -13.08 -3.66
C SER A 62 8.58 -13.99 -2.46
N ASP A 63 9.47 -14.97 -2.56
CA ASP A 63 10.02 -15.67 -1.40
C ASP A 63 11.52 -15.38 -1.20
N TRP A 64 12.04 -14.41 -1.95
CA TRP A 64 13.45 -13.98 -2.02
C TRP A 64 14.43 -14.95 -2.68
N SER A 65 13.99 -16.15 -3.08
CA SER A 65 14.85 -17.20 -3.64
C SER A 65 14.35 -17.76 -4.98
N GLU A 66 13.07 -18.07 -5.09
CA GLU A 66 12.42 -18.80 -6.16
C GLU A 66 11.17 -18.05 -6.64
N PRO A 67 10.75 -18.22 -7.90
CA PRO A 67 9.49 -17.65 -8.35
C PRO A 67 8.30 -18.33 -7.67
N VAL A 68 7.43 -17.55 -7.04
CA VAL A 68 6.27 -18.06 -6.30
C VAL A 68 4.93 -17.56 -6.83
N TYR A 69 4.92 -16.86 -7.97
CA TYR A 69 3.69 -16.58 -8.72
C TYR A 69 3.44 -17.66 -9.75
N GLU A 70 2.48 -18.53 -9.50
CA GLU A 70 2.21 -19.71 -10.31
C GLU A 70 0.77 -19.72 -10.84
N VAL A 71 0.65 -19.77 -12.17
CA VAL A 71 -0.61 -19.91 -12.89
C VAL A 71 -0.35 -20.75 -14.15
N SER A 72 -0.95 -21.92 -14.36
CA SER A 72 -1.82 -22.69 -13.46
C SER A 72 -1.07 -23.24 -12.23
N LYS A 73 -1.70 -23.22 -11.06
CA LYS A 73 -1.19 -23.85 -9.84
C LYS A 73 -0.84 -25.33 -10.07
N GLY A 74 0.32 -25.76 -9.60
CA GLY A 74 0.85 -27.12 -9.75
C GLY A 74 1.49 -27.43 -11.11
N SER A 75 1.64 -26.44 -12.00
CA SER A 75 2.31 -26.61 -13.30
C SER A 75 3.83 -26.42 -13.26
N GLY A 76 4.36 -25.80 -12.20
CA GLY A 76 5.75 -25.36 -12.11
C GLY A 76 6.08 -24.18 -13.04
N LYS A 77 5.09 -23.54 -13.65
CA LYS A 77 5.28 -22.39 -14.55
C LYS A 77 4.99 -21.09 -13.82
N HIS A 78 5.92 -20.15 -13.97
CA HIS A 78 5.86 -18.86 -13.31
C HIS A 78 5.97 -17.73 -14.31
N SER A 79 5.11 -16.71 -14.17
CA SER A 79 5.14 -15.51 -15.02
C SER A 79 5.73 -14.29 -14.32
N MET A 80 5.91 -14.36 -13.00
CA MET A 80 6.50 -13.30 -12.18
C MET A 80 7.45 -13.91 -11.16
N PHE A 81 8.66 -13.35 -11.04
CA PHE A 81 9.62 -13.75 -10.01
C PHE A 81 9.42 -12.96 -8.70
N THR A 82 9.14 -11.66 -8.83
CA THR A 82 8.85 -10.73 -7.73
C THR A 82 8.23 -9.47 -8.30
N ALA A 83 7.39 -8.80 -7.53
CA ALA A 83 6.88 -7.47 -7.82
C ALA A 83 6.93 -6.62 -6.54
N SER A 84 6.85 -5.29 -6.66
CA SER A 84 6.86 -4.39 -5.51
C SER A 84 6.06 -3.14 -5.79
N ILE A 85 5.47 -2.57 -4.74
CA ILE A 85 4.70 -1.32 -4.81
C ILE A 85 5.64 -0.14 -4.71
N TRP A 86 5.57 0.79 -5.67
CA TRP A 86 6.32 2.04 -5.68
C TRP A 86 5.33 3.19 -5.69
N LEU A 87 5.47 4.11 -4.74
CA LEU A 87 4.69 5.34 -4.67
C LEU A 87 5.66 6.51 -4.67
N ALA A 88 5.33 7.57 -5.41
CA ALA A 88 6.13 8.78 -5.48
C ALA A 88 5.22 9.99 -5.70
N GLY A 89 5.58 11.13 -5.14
CA GLY A 89 4.78 12.34 -5.21
C GLY A 89 5.50 13.54 -4.63
N LEU A 90 4.78 14.67 -4.56
CA LEU A 90 5.28 15.89 -3.95
C LEU A 90 4.78 16.00 -2.51
N VAL A 91 5.69 16.18 -1.56
CA VAL A 91 5.40 16.52 -0.17
C VAL A 91 6.05 17.87 0.11
N ASN A 92 5.24 18.90 0.37
CA ASN A 92 5.72 20.28 0.54
C ASN A 92 6.61 20.79 -0.62
N GLY A 93 6.33 20.34 -1.85
CA GLY A 93 7.08 20.72 -3.06
C GLY A 93 8.37 19.92 -3.29
N GLU A 94 8.74 19.00 -2.41
CA GLU A 94 9.86 18.08 -2.57
C GLU A 94 9.38 16.75 -3.16
N VAL A 95 10.12 16.19 -4.12
CA VAL A 95 9.85 14.84 -4.63
C VAL A 95 10.26 13.83 -3.56
N ARG A 96 9.29 13.03 -3.12
CA ARG A 96 9.49 11.92 -2.19
C ARG A 96 8.95 10.63 -2.79
N ALA A 97 9.53 9.50 -2.41
CA ALA A 97 9.17 8.19 -2.93
C ALA A 97 9.44 7.09 -1.92
N SER A 98 8.59 6.06 -1.98
CA SER A 98 8.66 4.83 -1.19
C SER A 98 8.60 3.66 -2.19
N ALA A 99 9.75 3.06 -2.43
CA ALA A 99 9.99 2.12 -3.53
C ALA A 99 10.81 0.91 -3.06
N SER A 100 10.11 -0.15 -2.65
CA SER A 100 10.71 -1.45 -2.33
C SER A 100 11.38 -2.05 -3.58
N ARG A 101 12.66 -2.44 -3.48
CA ARG A 101 13.41 -3.14 -4.53
C ARG A 101 13.59 -4.60 -4.17
N PHE A 102 14.12 -5.39 -5.10
CA PHE A 102 14.50 -6.77 -4.78
C PHE A 102 15.47 -6.81 -3.59
N GLY A 103 15.07 -7.50 -2.52
CA GLY A 103 15.81 -7.61 -1.26
C GLY A 103 15.75 -6.38 -0.33
N ILE A 104 15.11 -5.27 -0.72
CA ILE A 104 15.04 -4.04 0.08
C ILE A 104 13.60 -3.57 0.19
N ARG A 105 13.13 -3.33 1.41
CA ARG A 105 11.74 -2.94 1.71
C ARG A 105 11.71 -1.48 2.16
N GLU A 106 10.69 -0.74 1.73
CA GLU A 106 10.42 0.66 2.15
C GLU A 106 8.99 0.84 2.67
N TYR A 107 8.38 -0.25 3.10
CA TYR A 107 7.13 -0.24 3.82
C TYR A 107 7.26 -1.08 5.08
N TRP A 108 6.61 -0.63 6.14
CA TRP A 108 6.55 -1.28 7.45
C TRP A 108 5.11 -1.56 7.84
N PRO A 109 4.87 -2.55 8.72
CA PRO A 109 3.52 -2.90 9.12
C PRO A 109 2.81 -1.77 9.87
N GLY A 110 1.51 -1.64 9.58
CA GLY A 110 0.55 -0.96 10.43
C GLY A 110 0.12 0.44 9.99
N PRO A 111 -0.93 0.98 10.65
CA PRO A 111 -1.49 2.30 10.36
C PRO A 111 -0.50 3.42 10.69
N TYR A 112 -0.46 4.44 9.84
CA TYR A 112 0.39 5.62 9.97
C TYR A 112 0.17 6.33 11.31
N ASP A 113 -1.07 6.63 11.68
CA ASP A 113 -1.35 7.43 12.90
C ASP A 113 -0.92 6.69 14.17
N GLU A 114 -1.13 5.38 14.23
CA GLU A 114 -0.74 4.56 15.38
C GLU A 114 0.78 4.40 15.47
N VAL A 115 1.44 4.16 14.32
CA VAL A 115 2.90 4.07 14.26
C VAL A 115 3.55 5.42 14.59
N ALA A 116 3.00 6.53 14.09
CA ALA A 116 3.44 7.89 14.42
C ALA A 116 3.25 8.21 15.92
N ALA A 117 2.23 7.62 16.55
CA ALA A 117 2.00 7.70 18.00
C ALA A 117 2.90 6.75 18.82
N GLY A 118 3.78 5.97 18.18
CA GLY A 118 4.73 5.07 18.83
C GLY A 118 4.23 3.65 19.07
N ALA A 119 3.20 3.20 18.35
CA ALA A 119 2.75 1.82 18.42
C ALA A 119 3.84 0.82 17.95
N ASP A 120 3.80 -0.40 18.51
CA ASP A 120 4.68 -1.49 18.08
C ASP A 120 4.21 -2.04 16.74
N CYS A 121 5.05 -1.90 15.72
CA CYS A 121 4.78 -2.34 14.36
C CYS A 121 4.60 -3.86 14.28
N ALA A 122 5.18 -4.63 15.21
CA ALA A 122 4.98 -6.08 15.28
C ALA A 122 3.51 -6.45 15.57
N ALA A 123 2.73 -5.58 16.21
CA ALA A 123 1.31 -5.79 16.44
C ALA A 123 0.48 -5.79 15.14
N TYR A 124 0.98 -5.08 14.11
CA TYR A 124 0.34 -4.98 12.79
C TYR A 124 1.06 -5.80 11.72
N ASP A 125 2.12 -6.55 12.07
CA ASP A 125 2.81 -7.44 11.15
C ASP A 125 1.97 -8.70 10.91
N ARG A 126 0.88 -8.51 10.17
CA ARG A 126 -0.14 -9.52 9.88
C ARG A 126 -0.76 -9.26 8.50
N ILE A 127 -1.14 -10.35 7.86
CA ILE A 127 -1.99 -10.34 6.68
C ILE A 127 -3.23 -11.16 7.03
N TYR A 128 -4.40 -10.52 7.00
CA TYR A 128 -5.67 -11.15 7.32
C TYR A 128 -6.18 -11.90 6.11
N LYS A 129 -6.48 -13.19 6.27
CA LYS A 129 -6.99 -14.04 5.21
C LYS A 129 -8.42 -14.48 5.51
N VAL A 130 -9.32 -14.27 4.56
CA VAL A 130 -10.69 -14.75 4.61
C VAL A 130 -11.06 -15.47 3.31
N GLU A 131 -11.81 -16.54 3.43
CA GLU A 131 -12.17 -17.43 2.33
C GLU A 131 -13.67 -17.75 2.39
N ARG A 132 -14.24 -18.18 1.26
CA ARG A 132 -15.66 -18.60 1.22
C ARG A 132 -16.03 -19.62 2.29
N ARG A 133 -15.09 -20.49 2.70
CA ARG A 133 -15.33 -21.49 3.75
C ARG A 133 -15.54 -20.87 5.13
N ASP A 134 -14.99 -19.69 5.41
CA ASP A 134 -15.19 -19.02 6.71
C ASP A 134 -16.65 -18.57 6.86
N PHE A 135 -17.31 -18.23 5.75
CA PHE A 135 -18.72 -17.84 5.73
C PHE A 135 -19.64 -19.06 5.91
N ASN A 136 -19.28 -20.20 5.33
CA ASN A 136 -19.97 -21.46 5.62
C ASN A 136 -19.82 -21.85 7.11
N ALA A 137 -18.66 -21.56 7.72
CA ALA A 137 -18.43 -21.82 9.14
C ALA A 137 -19.28 -20.93 10.05
N LEU A 138 -19.48 -19.66 9.69
CA LEU A 138 -20.42 -18.75 10.39
C LEU A 138 -21.84 -19.33 10.45
N GLU A 139 -22.32 -19.93 9.36
CA GLU A 139 -23.67 -20.49 9.28
C GLU A 139 -23.81 -21.84 10.01
N SER A 140 -22.73 -22.61 10.11
CA SER A 140 -22.73 -23.97 10.64
C SER A 140 -22.26 -24.09 12.09
N GLY A 141 -21.82 -23.00 12.72
CA GLY A 141 -21.37 -22.97 14.10
C GLY A 141 -20.04 -23.70 14.33
N VAL A 142 -19.24 -23.86 13.27
CA VAL A 142 -17.87 -24.40 13.34
C VAL A 142 -16.92 -23.32 13.85
N GLU A 143 -15.78 -23.73 14.43
CA GLU A 143 -14.74 -22.79 14.89
C GLU A 143 -14.28 -21.86 13.76
N LEU A 144 -14.33 -20.55 14.06
CA LEU A 144 -13.97 -19.48 13.15
C LEU A 144 -12.46 -19.19 13.19
N SER A 145 -11.91 -18.75 12.05
CA SER A 145 -10.51 -18.32 12.00
C SER A 145 -10.28 -17.06 12.85
N LEU A 146 -9.05 -16.87 13.33
CA LEU A 146 -8.70 -15.62 14.02
C LEU A 146 -8.80 -14.39 13.10
N ASP A 147 -8.69 -14.58 11.80
CA ASP A 147 -8.76 -13.48 10.83
C ASP A 147 -10.18 -12.93 10.68
N ILE A 148 -11.20 -13.79 10.70
CA ILE A 148 -12.59 -13.31 10.71
C ILE A 148 -12.99 -12.71 12.06
N LEU A 149 -12.46 -13.26 13.17
CA LEU A 149 -12.74 -12.76 14.52
C LEU A 149 -12.07 -11.41 14.80
N LYS A 150 -10.89 -11.17 14.22
CA LYS A 150 -10.09 -9.95 14.43
C LYS A 150 -9.99 -9.11 13.15
N TRP A 151 -10.98 -9.21 12.27
CA TRP A 151 -10.99 -8.47 11.02
C TRP A 151 -10.73 -6.98 11.28
N PRO A 152 -9.78 -6.32 10.59
CA PRO A 152 -9.34 -4.98 10.97
C PRO A 152 -10.25 -3.89 10.39
N TRP A 153 -11.55 -3.96 10.68
CA TRP A 153 -12.58 -3.07 10.16
C TRP A 153 -12.32 -1.60 10.53
N GLN A 154 -11.81 -1.34 11.74
CA GLN A 154 -11.44 -0.01 12.22
C GLN A 154 -10.29 0.63 11.42
N HIS A 155 -9.58 -0.17 10.63
CA HIS A 155 -8.54 0.27 9.71
C HIS A 155 -9.00 0.12 8.25
N ALA A 156 -10.28 0.37 7.99
CA ALA A 156 -10.93 0.36 6.67
C ALA A 156 -10.83 -0.96 5.88
N ALA A 157 -10.66 -2.09 6.57
CA ALA A 157 -10.92 -3.37 5.94
C ALA A 157 -12.40 -3.50 5.58
N PRO A 158 -12.76 -3.95 4.36
CA PRO A 158 -14.15 -3.96 3.92
C PRO A 158 -15.04 -4.85 4.78
N VAL A 159 -16.23 -4.34 5.13
CA VAL A 159 -17.24 -5.03 5.93
C VAL A 159 -18.60 -4.96 5.22
N VAL A 160 -19.38 -6.03 5.34
CA VAL A 160 -20.83 -6.00 5.15
C VAL A 160 -21.43 -5.72 6.51
N ASP A 161 -22.02 -4.54 6.66
CA ASP A 161 -22.72 -4.10 7.88
C ASP A 161 -24.09 -4.79 7.95
N GLY A 162 -24.26 -5.64 8.97
CA GLY A 162 -25.45 -6.47 9.18
C GLY A 162 -26.52 -5.82 10.04
N ASP A 163 -26.13 -4.91 10.93
CA ASP A 163 -27.01 -4.30 11.95
C ASP A 163 -27.23 -2.79 11.75
N SER A 164 -26.66 -2.23 10.68
CA SER A 164 -26.67 -0.79 10.34
C SER A 164 -25.93 0.08 11.36
N ASN A 165 -24.98 -0.50 12.11
CA ASN A 165 -24.09 0.23 13.00
C ASN A 165 -22.66 0.26 12.42
N PRO A 166 -22.21 1.39 11.87
CA PRO A 166 -20.89 1.48 11.26
C PRO A 166 -19.75 1.58 12.29
N ASP A 167 -20.05 1.71 13.58
CA ASP A 167 -19.09 1.96 14.65
C ASP A 167 -18.68 0.67 15.41
N ASN A 168 -19.06 -0.52 14.91
CA ASN A 168 -18.68 -1.81 15.48
C ASN A 168 -18.40 -2.86 14.38
N TYR A 169 -17.99 -4.03 14.87
CA TYR A 169 -17.94 -5.27 14.10
C TYR A 169 -18.43 -6.40 15.00
N ASP A 170 -19.70 -6.73 14.83
CA ASP A 170 -20.42 -7.77 15.57
C ASP A 170 -20.90 -8.89 14.64
N LEU A 171 -20.14 -9.99 14.65
CA LEU A 171 -20.48 -11.20 13.89
C LEU A 171 -21.87 -11.77 14.25
N ALA A 172 -22.33 -11.59 15.49
CA ALA A 172 -23.63 -12.08 15.93
C ALA A 172 -24.78 -11.18 15.44
N ALA A 173 -24.51 -9.89 15.22
CA ALA A 173 -25.45 -8.92 14.66
C ALA A 173 -25.49 -8.96 13.12
N GLY A 174 -24.57 -9.70 12.49
CA GLY A 174 -24.55 -9.96 11.05
C GLY A 174 -23.39 -9.32 10.30
N ASP A 175 -22.52 -8.59 11.02
CA ASP A 175 -21.32 -8.03 10.44
C ASP A 175 -20.38 -9.13 10.00
N ARG A 176 -19.65 -8.87 8.92
CA ARG A 176 -18.69 -9.82 8.37
C ARG A 176 -17.80 -9.14 7.35
N PRO A 177 -16.63 -9.70 7.04
CA PRO A 177 -15.78 -9.16 5.98
C PRO A 177 -16.56 -9.14 4.67
N LEU A 178 -16.42 -8.07 3.89
CA LEU A 178 -16.91 -8.09 2.51
C LEU A 178 -15.95 -8.95 1.68
N LEU A 179 -16.28 -10.24 1.54
CA LEU A 179 -15.48 -11.18 0.76
C LEU A 179 -15.54 -10.84 -0.73
N LEU A 180 -14.39 -10.45 -1.28
CA LEU A 180 -14.19 -10.39 -2.72
C LEU A 180 -13.69 -11.75 -3.23
N GLY A 181 -14.46 -12.38 -4.11
CA GLY A 181 -14.08 -13.63 -4.77
C GLY A 181 -14.30 -14.88 -3.92
N ASP A 182 -13.32 -15.79 -3.95
CA ASP A 182 -13.32 -17.04 -3.19
C ASP A 182 -12.34 -17.00 -2.01
N GLU A 183 -11.31 -16.15 -2.12
CA GLU A 183 -10.25 -15.94 -1.14
C GLU A 183 -9.78 -14.48 -1.24
N MET A 184 -9.65 -13.81 -0.10
CA MET A 184 -9.24 -12.42 0.03
C MET A 184 -8.23 -12.27 1.17
N HIS A 185 -7.26 -11.41 0.93
CA HIS A 185 -6.20 -11.04 1.86
C HIS A 185 -6.22 -9.53 2.04
N TYR A 186 -5.99 -9.07 3.26
CA TYR A 186 -5.95 -7.66 3.60
C TYR A 186 -4.79 -7.36 4.55
N TRP A 187 -4.07 -6.27 4.31
CA TRP A 187 -2.97 -5.81 5.16
C TRP A 187 -2.80 -4.30 5.08
N ILE A 188 -2.15 -3.74 6.09
CA ILE A 188 -1.92 -2.30 6.22
C ILE A 188 -0.43 -2.08 6.41
N MET A 189 0.10 -1.13 5.67
CA MET A 189 1.51 -0.76 5.74
C MET A 189 1.67 0.76 5.67
N ASN A 190 2.80 1.26 6.15
CA ASN A 190 3.17 2.67 6.11
C ASN A 190 4.61 2.83 5.63
N ASP A 191 5.00 4.06 5.30
CA ASP A 191 6.39 4.36 4.91
C ASP A 191 7.17 5.15 5.97
N ILE A 192 6.65 5.32 7.18
CA ILE A 192 7.34 6.04 8.26
C ILE A 192 8.07 5.12 9.24
N GLY A 193 7.90 3.81 9.10
CA GLY A 193 8.36 2.85 10.08
C GLY A 193 9.87 2.86 10.33
N ASN A 194 10.71 3.19 9.33
CA ASN A 194 12.15 3.31 9.50
C ASN A 194 12.79 4.06 8.31
N GLU A 195 14.13 4.11 8.27
CA GLU A 195 14.89 4.72 7.18
C GLU A 195 14.63 4.07 5.81
N HIS A 196 14.50 4.91 4.79
CA HIS A 196 14.35 4.47 3.40
C HIS A 196 15.72 4.17 2.79
N ARG A 197 16.02 2.89 2.54
CA ARG A 197 17.35 2.46 2.07
C ARG A 197 17.47 2.38 0.54
N SER A 198 16.36 2.21 -0.16
CA SER A 198 16.29 2.07 -1.62
C SER A 198 16.25 3.44 -2.31
N THR A 199 15.36 4.33 -1.86
CA THR A 199 15.23 5.71 -2.37
C THR A 199 16.18 6.67 -1.70
N LYS A 200 16.58 6.39 -0.45
CA LYS A 200 17.43 7.27 0.39
C LYS A 200 16.81 8.64 0.65
N GLY A 201 15.50 8.75 0.45
CA GLY A 201 14.73 9.97 0.66
C GLY A 201 14.11 10.04 2.05
N LEU A 202 13.47 11.17 2.33
CA LEU A 202 12.56 11.29 3.46
C LEU A 202 11.26 10.53 3.16
N PRO A 203 10.59 9.99 4.19
CA PRO A 203 9.29 9.37 4.00
C PRO A 203 8.26 10.38 3.48
N MET A 204 7.31 9.85 2.73
CA MET A 204 6.17 10.59 2.21
C MET A 204 5.09 10.82 3.28
N GLY A 205 5.00 9.95 4.28
CA GLY A 205 3.93 9.97 5.28
C GLY A 205 2.69 9.24 4.79
N LEU A 206 2.89 8.05 4.23
CA LEU A 206 1.87 7.22 3.61
C LEU A 206 1.35 6.16 4.58
N GLU A 207 0.05 5.94 4.48
CA GLU A 207 -0.62 4.71 4.90
C GLU A 207 -1.18 4.04 3.64
N VAL A 208 -0.97 2.73 3.50
CA VAL A 208 -1.45 1.94 2.37
C VAL A 208 -2.27 0.79 2.89
N HIS A 209 -3.54 0.78 2.49
CA HIS A 209 -4.48 -0.31 2.70
C HIS A 209 -4.47 -1.18 1.47
N ALA A 210 -3.98 -2.40 1.61
CA ALA A 210 -3.77 -3.27 0.48
C ALA A 210 -4.62 -4.53 0.59
N MET A 211 -5.13 -4.95 -0.56
CA MET A 211 -6.01 -6.10 -0.68
C MET A 211 -5.63 -6.90 -1.91
N ALA A 212 -5.61 -8.22 -1.76
CA ALA A 212 -5.48 -9.15 -2.87
C ALA A 212 -6.59 -10.19 -2.79
N PHE A 213 -7.21 -10.52 -3.91
CA PHE A 213 -8.28 -11.50 -3.96
C PHE A 213 -8.17 -12.39 -5.19
N SER A 214 -8.75 -13.59 -5.09
CA SER A 214 -8.84 -14.55 -6.19
C SER A 214 -10.31 -14.88 -6.44
N SER A 215 -10.72 -14.92 -7.72
CA SER A 215 -12.09 -15.23 -8.14
C SER A 215 -12.10 -16.22 -9.31
N ALA A 216 -12.90 -17.29 -9.21
CA ALA A 216 -13.16 -18.21 -10.32
C ALA A 216 -14.01 -17.59 -11.44
N SER A 217 -14.72 -16.49 -11.14
CA SER A 217 -15.63 -15.83 -12.07
C SER A 217 -15.03 -14.55 -12.64
N THR A 218 -15.33 -14.27 -13.93
CA THR A 218 -14.90 -13.05 -14.63
C THR A 218 -15.75 -11.82 -14.33
N LEU A 219 -16.85 -11.95 -13.57
CA LEU A 219 -17.82 -10.87 -13.34
C LEU A 219 -18.51 -11.03 -11.98
N ASN A 220 -17.93 -10.47 -10.91
CA ASN A 220 -18.73 -10.08 -9.74
C ASN A 220 -19.16 -8.61 -9.94
N PRO A 221 -20.46 -8.26 -9.92
CA PRO A 221 -20.91 -6.87 -10.04
C PRO A 221 -20.36 -5.94 -8.95
N HIS A 222 -19.85 -6.47 -7.83
CA HIS A 222 -19.13 -5.66 -6.83
C HIS A 222 -17.83 -5.04 -7.37
N TYR A 223 -17.19 -5.62 -8.40
CA TYR A 223 -15.95 -5.08 -8.98
C TYR A 223 -16.16 -3.88 -9.93
N ALA A 224 -17.41 -3.57 -10.31
CA ALA A 224 -17.70 -2.47 -11.23
C ALA A 224 -17.63 -1.08 -10.56
N ASN A 225 -17.58 -1.03 -9.22
CA ASN A 225 -17.72 0.21 -8.44
C ASN A 225 -16.60 0.46 -7.41
N THR A 226 -15.54 -0.35 -7.37
CA THR A 226 -14.33 -0.02 -6.59
C THR A 226 -13.58 1.12 -7.29
N ARG A 227 -14.11 2.33 -7.15
CA ARG A 227 -13.36 3.56 -7.42
C ARG A 227 -12.38 3.71 -6.28
N CYS A 228 -11.08 3.79 -6.58
CA CYS A 228 -10.16 4.48 -5.71
C CYS A 228 -10.67 5.93 -5.60
N SER A 229 -11.33 6.26 -4.50
CA SER A 229 -11.70 7.63 -4.14
C SER A 229 -10.49 8.37 -3.60
#